data_AF-A0AAW1V7M0-F1
#
_entry.id   AF-A0AAW1V7M0-F1
#
_cell.length_a   1.000
_cell.length_b   1.000
_cell.length_c   1.000
_cell.angle_alpha   90.00
_cell.angle_beta   90.00
_cell.angle_gamma   90.00
#
_symmetry.space_group_name_H-M   'P 1'
#
loop_
_entity.id
_entity.type
_entity.pdbx_description
1 polymer ?
#
loop_
_entity_poly.entity_id
_entity_poly.type
_entity_poly.pdbx_seq_one_letter_code
_entity_poly.pdbx_strand_id
1 'polypeptide(L)'
;MWTSLQSASQFLFSALDGKAFLRSATVLLPPSWPDTCAPSTVTSGAGETSDITLTSRNPARGALWTQQSLGCGQPGDQIYLAFESLLQPDNKLGEFQQFNYTNL
;
A
#
# COMPACT_ATOMS: atom_id res chain seq x y z
N MET A 1 7.41 -17.44 5.75
CA MET A 1 6.83 -16.12 6.04
C MET A 1 6.75 -15.28 4.75
N TRP A 2 6.02 -15.79 3.74
CA TRP A 2 5.74 -15.14 2.43
C TRP A 2 4.25 -15.22 2.06
N THR A 3 3.45 -15.81 2.95
CA THR A 3 2.06 -16.21 2.69
C THR A 3 1.11 -15.04 2.63
N SER A 4 1.40 -13.93 3.33
CA SER A 4 0.51 -12.78 3.41
C SER A 4 0.41 -12.02 2.08
N LEU A 5 1.54 -11.77 1.40
CA LEU A 5 1.53 -11.07 0.11
C LEU A 5 0.93 -11.96 -1.00
N GLN A 6 1.23 -13.26 -0.97
CA GLN A 6 0.67 -14.21 -1.93
C GLN A 6 -0.84 -14.37 -1.73
N SER A 7 -1.31 -14.46 -0.48
CA SER A 7 -2.74 -14.51 -0.15
C SER A 7 -3.45 -13.21 -0.55
N ALA A 8 -2.83 -12.05 -0.32
CA ALA A 8 -3.37 -10.76 -0.75
C ALA A 8 -3.45 -10.67 -2.28
N SER A 9 -2.41 -11.11 -2.99
CA SER A 9 -2.37 -11.16 -4.45
C SER A 9 -3.47 -12.07 -5.02
N GLN A 10 -3.66 -13.26 -4.44
CA GLN A 10 -4.71 -14.19 -4.82
C GLN A 10 -6.12 -13.64 -4.55
N PHE A 11 -6.31 -12.98 -3.39
CA PHE A 11 -7.57 -12.33 -3.07
C PHE A 11 -7.88 -11.22 -4.07
N LEU A 12 -6.91 -10.36 -4.37
CA LEU A 12 -7.05 -9.26 -5.32
C LEU A 12 -7.34 -9.78 -6.74
N PHE A 13 -6.64 -10.82 -7.18
CA PHE A 13 -6.90 -11.48 -8.46
C PHE A 13 -8.32 -12.03 -8.53
N SER A 14 -8.80 -12.67 -7.47
CA SER A 14 -10.16 -13.22 -7.42
C SER A 14 -11.23 -12.12 -7.37
N ALA A 15 -11.02 -11.08 -6.55
CA ALA A 15 -11.96 -9.97 -6.38
C ALA A 15 -12.08 -9.07 -7.62
N LEU A 16 -11.05 -9.07 -8.49
CA LEU A 16 -11.00 -8.26 -9.70
C LEU A 16 -11.21 -9.09 -10.97
N ASP A 17 -11.82 -10.27 -10.88
CA ASP A 17 -12.10 -11.17 -12.01
C ASP A 17 -10.84 -11.46 -12.86
N GLY A 18 -9.71 -11.68 -12.20
CA GLY A 18 -8.43 -11.99 -12.82
C GLY A 18 -7.72 -10.82 -13.50
N LYS A 19 -8.17 -9.58 -13.29
CA LYS A 19 -7.64 -8.40 -13.99
C LYS A 19 -6.36 -7.81 -13.40
N ALA A 20 -6.06 -8.10 -12.14
CA ALA A 20 -4.84 -7.60 -11.49
C ALA A 20 -4.30 -8.62 -10.49
N PHE A 21 -2.98 -8.61 -10.31
CA PHE A 21 -2.28 -9.39 -9.30
C PHE A 21 -1.03 -8.63 -8.85
N LEU A 22 -0.57 -8.88 -7.63
CA LEU A 22 0.71 -8.34 -7.16
C LEU A 22 1.83 -9.24 -7.68
N ARG A 23 2.61 -8.73 -8.64
CA ARG A 23 3.82 -9.40 -9.16
C ARG A 23 5.04 -9.12 -8.29
N SER A 24 5.25 -7.84 -8.00
CA SER A 24 6.29 -7.30 -7.14
C SER A 24 5.76 -6.02 -6.52
N ALA A 25 6.14 -5.72 -5.29
CA ALA A 25 5.79 -4.47 -4.63
C ALA A 25 7.00 -3.99 -3.84
N THR A 26 7.27 -2.70 -3.93
CA THR A 26 8.26 -1.98 -3.14
C THR A 26 7.55 -1.29 -1.98
N VAL A 27 8.05 -1.49 -0.76
CA VAL A 27 7.46 -0.93 0.46
C VAL A 27 8.44 0.05 1.07
N LEU A 28 8.03 1.32 1.16
CA LEU A 28 8.77 2.33 1.91
C LEU A 28 8.42 2.22 3.39
N LEU A 29 9.46 1.95 4.20
CA LEU A 29 9.34 1.84 5.65
C LEU A 29 9.49 3.21 6.32
N PRO A 30 8.88 3.42 7.50
CA PRO A 30 9.08 4.65 8.26
C PRO A 30 10.54 4.78 8.69
N PRO A 31 11.11 6.00 8.68
CA PRO A 31 12.51 6.22 9.07
C PRO A 31 12.80 5.93 10.55
N SER A 32 11.76 5.80 11.38
CA SER A 32 11.88 5.44 12.80
C SER A 32 12.02 3.94 13.04
N TRP A 33 11.81 3.10 12.03
CA TRP A 33 11.89 1.65 12.17
C TRP A 33 13.32 1.16 11.91
N PRO A 34 13.87 0.29 12.77
CA PRO A 34 15.19 -0.27 12.54
C PRO A 34 15.16 -1.29 11.40
N ASP A 35 16.21 -1.31 10.58
CA ASP A 35 16.34 -2.24 9.44
C ASP A 35 16.26 -3.72 9.86
N THR A 36 16.57 -4.04 11.12
CA THR A 36 16.45 -5.39 11.70
C THR A 36 15.02 -5.93 11.68
N CYS A 37 14.01 -5.07 11.54
CA CYS A 37 12.61 -5.48 11.42
C CYS A 37 12.22 -5.90 9.99
N ALA A 38 13.08 -5.65 9.00
CA ALA A 38 12.83 -6.05 7.63
C ALA A 38 13.33 -7.50 7.39
N PRO A 39 12.52 -8.35 6.73
CA PRO A 39 12.92 -9.73 6.42
C PRO A 39 13.98 -9.82 5.31
N SER A 40 14.30 -8.71 4.65
CA SER A 40 15.21 -8.61 3.51
C SER A 40 16.03 -7.32 3.59
N THR A 41 17.09 -7.23 2.79
CA THR A 41 17.95 -6.04 2.70
C THR A 41 17.13 -4.77 2.46
N VAL A 42 17.21 -3.83 3.39
CA VAL A 42 16.65 -2.48 3.24
C VAL A 42 17.64 -1.64 2.44
N THR A 43 17.14 -0.93 1.44
CA THR A 43 17.94 0.01 0.63
C THR A 43 17.40 1.41 0.88
N SER A 44 18.30 2.40 1.02
CA SER A 44 17.91 3.80 1.18
C SER A 44 17.24 4.31 -0.09
N GLY A 45 15.94 4.59 -0.05
CA GLY A 45 15.21 5.24 -1.12
C GLY A 45 15.25 6.76 -0.97
N ALA A 46 15.79 7.47 -1.97
CA ALA A 46 15.82 8.93 -2.01
C ALA A 46 14.91 9.42 -3.16
N GLY A 47 13.61 9.50 -2.90
CA GLY A 47 12.64 10.01 -3.87
C GLY A 47 12.21 9.02 -4.96
N GLU A 48 12.54 7.73 -4.83
CA GLU A 48 12.02 6.68 -5.72
C GLU A 48 10.54 6.39 -5.41
N THR A 49 9.73 6.17 -6.45
CA THR A 49 8.30 5.80 -6.34
C THR A 49 8.18 4.40 -5.75
N SER A 50 7.85 4.31 -4.46
CA SER A 50 7.44 3.07 -3.82
C SER A 50 6.00 2.73 -4.18
N ASP A 51 5.66 1.46 -4.37
CA ASP A 51 4.27 1.06 -4.60
C ASP A 51 3.41 1.26 -3.34
N ILE A 52 4.01 1.03 -2.16
CA ILE A 52 3.35 1.11 -0.86
C ILE A 52 4.20 1.96 0.09
N THR A 53 3.61 2.99 0.69
CA THR A 53 4.25 3.78 1.75
C THR A 53 3.57 3.54 3.09
N LEU A 54 4.37 3.16 4.09
CA LEU A 54 3.94 3.14 5.48
C LEU A 54 4.11 4.53 6.10
N THR A 55 3.03 5.07 6.64
CA THR A 55 3.01 6.40 7.25
C THR A 55 2.14 6.40 8.51
N SER A 56 2.03 7.53 9.19
CA SER A 56 1.04 7.70 10.26
C SER A 56 -0.35 7.93 9.68
N ARG A 57 -1.39 7.66 10.46
CA ARG A 57 -2.79 7.87 10.04
C ARG A 57 -3.03 9.31 9.54
N ASN A 58 -3.57 9.43 8.33
CA ASN A 58 -3.91 10.73 7.76
C ASN A 58 -5.29 11.20 8.27
N PRO A 59 -5.42 12.41 8.85
CA PRO A 59 -6.71 12.88 9.37
C PRO A 59 -7.82 13.00 8.33
N ALA A 60 -7.48 13.28 7.07
CA ALA A 60 -8.46 13.47 6.00
C ALA A 60 -8.76 12.18 5.22
N ARG A 61 -7.80 11.26 5.12
CA ARG A 61 -7.89 10.03 4.29
C ARG A 61 -8.00 8.74 5.09
N GLY A 62 -7.83 8.81 6.41
CA GLY A 62 -7.86 7.66 7.29
C GLY A 62 -6.56 6.84 7.25
N ALA A 63 -6.73 5.53 7.43
CA ALA A 63 -5.63 4.58 7.62
C ALA A 63 -5.15 3.91 6.34
N LEU A 64 -5.98 3.81 5.31
CA LEU A 64 -5.61 3.16 4.06
C LEU A 64 -6.27 3.92 2.91
N TRP A 65 -5.47 4.36 1.95
CA TRP A 65 -5.98 5.00 0.75
C TRP A 65 -5.06 4.74 -0.43
N THR A 66 -5.63 4.87 -1.62
CA THR A 66 -4.88 4.82 -2.87
C THR A 66 -4.86 6.21 -3.49
N GLN A 67 -3.76 6.52 -4.16
CA GLN A 67 -3.62 7.68 -5.01
C GLN A 67 -3.62 7.21 -6.46
N GLN A 68 -4.49 7.79 -7.26
CA GLN A 68 -4.52 7.63 -8.70
C GLN A 68 -4.70 9.00 -9.34
N SER A 69 -3.75 9.39 -10.17
CA SER A 69 -3.84 10.60 -10.98
C SER A 69 -4.48 10.30 -12.33
N LEU A 70 -4.47 9.02 -12.74
CA LEU A 70 -4.98 8.55 -14.01
C LEU A 70 -6.36 7.89 -13.88
N GLY A 71 -7.03 7.72 -15.01
CA GLY A 71 -8.34 7.07 -15.10
C GLY A 71 -8.28 5.54 -15.06
N CYS A 72 -9.44 4.92 -15.23
CA CYS A 72 -9.60 3.47 -15.21
C CYS A 72 -8.66 2.76 -16.21
N GLY A 73 -8.09 1.63 -15.78
CA GLY A 73 -7.19 0.81 -16.60
C GLY A 73 -5.75 1.31 -16.66
N GLN A 74 -5.44 2.44 -16.03
CA GLN A 74 -4.08 2.90 -15.82
C GLN A 74 -3.56 2.43 -14.45
N PRO A 75 -2.23 2.23 -14.30
CA PRO A 75 -1.64 1.99 -12.99
C PRO A 75 -1.95 3.14 -12.01
N GLY A 76 -2.24 2.78 -10.75
CA GLY A 76 -2.31 3.77 -9.67
C GLY A 76 -0.92 4.30 -9.32
N ASP A 77 -0.86 5.48 -8.71
CA ASP A 77 0.41 6.12 -8.39
C ASP A 77 1.03 5.51 -7.12
N GLN A 78 0.24 5.34 -6.06
CA GLN A 78 0.74 4.86 -4.77
C GLN A 78 -0.36 4.37 -3.84
N ILE A 79 -0.03 3.39 -3.00
CA ILE A 79 -0.84 2.94 -1.87
C ILE A 79 -0.23 3.48 -0.58
N TYR A 80 -1.05 4.04 0.30
CA TYR A 80 -0.60 4.52 1.60
C TYR A 80 -1.31 3.75 2.71
N LEU A 81 -0.54 3.26 3.67
CA LEU A 81 -1.04 2.51 4.82
C LEU A 81 -0.50 3.11 6.12
N ALA A 82 -1.40 3.33 7.06
CA ALA A 82 -1.08 3.75 8.41
C ALA A 82 -0.48 2.59 9.18
N PHE A 83 0.78 2.70 9.60
CA PHE A 83 1.50 1.61 10.27
C PHE A 83 0.84 1.21 11.60
N GLU A 84 0.06 2.09 12.23
CA GLU A 84 -0.71 1.80 13.44
C GLU A 84 -1.72 0.67 13.20
N SER A 85 -2.21 0.54 11.96
CA SER A 85 -3.17 -0.49 11.55
C SER A 85 -2.52 -1.87 11.34
N LEU A 86 -1.18 -1.93 11.34
CA LEU A 86 -0.44 -3.19 11.37
C LEU A 86 -0.22 -3.68 12.80
N LEU A 87 -0.28 -2.78 13.79
CA LEU A 87 -0.08 -3.09 15.20
C LEU A 87 -1.36 -3.59 15.89
N GLN A 88 -2.52 -3.15 15.39
CA GLN A 88 -3.82 -3.54 15.92
C GLN A 88 -4.75 -4.00 14.79
N PRO A 89 -5.51 -5.09 14.95
CA PRO A 89 -6.53 -5.48 13.99
C PRO A 89 -7.55 -4.35 13.80
N ASP A 90 -7.52 -3.70 12.64
CA ASP A 90 -8.49 -2.68 12.27
C ASP A 90 -9.45 -3.27 11.22
N ASN A 91 -10.67 -3.59 11.66
CA ASN A 91 -11.72 -4.18 10.82
C ASN A 91 -12.19 -3.23 9.70
N LYS A 92 -11.72 -1.96 9.69
CA LYS A 92 -12.05 -0.97 8.66
C LYS A 92 -11.03 -0.88 7.53
N LEU A 93 -9.96 -1.69 7.57
CA LEU A 93 -8.93 -1.70 6.52
C LEU A 93 -9.43 -2.15 5.13
N GLY A 94 -10.64 -2.71 5.02
CA GLY A 94 -11.25 -3.05 3.73
C GLY A 94 -11.97 -1.88 3.03
N GLU A 95 -12.21 -0.77 3.73
CA GLU A 95 -12.89 0.40 3.17
C GLU A 95 -11.88 1.30 2.45
N PHE A 96 -11.50 0.92 1.23
CA PHE A 96 -10.62 1.73 0.40
C PHE A 96 -11.28 3.07 0.03
N GLN A 97 -10.68 4.17 0.49
CA GLN A 97 -11.04 5.51 0.02
C GLN A 97 -10.18 5.87 -1.19
N GLN A 98 -10.79 5.91 -2.37
CA GLN A 98 -10.15 6.30 -3.61
C GLN A 98 -10.29 7.82 -3.78
N PHE A 99 -9.18 8.55 -3.73
CA PHE A 99 -9.18 9.99 -3.96
C PHE A 99 -8.77 10.27 -5.40
N ASN A 100 -9.72 10.77 -6.20
CA ASN A 100 -9.50 11.15 -7.58
C ASN A 100 -9.00 12.60 -7.64
N TYR A 101 -7.81 12.82 -8.18
CA TYR A 101 -7.16 14.14 -8.29
C TYR A 101 -7.50 14.85 -9.61
N THR A 102 -8.72 14.71 -10.13
CA THR A 102 -9.13 15.28 -11.43
C THR A 102 -9.54 16.76 -11.40
N ASN A 103 -9.16 17.56 -10.39
CA ASN A 103 -9.39 19.01 -10.39
C ASN A 103 -8.23 19.82 -9.79
N LEU A 104 -7.14 19.94 -10.56
CA LEU A 104 -6.32 21.15 -10.58
C LEU A 104 -6.22 21.64 -12.03
#